data_AF-M0AX07-F1
#
_entry.id   AF-M0AX07-F1
#
_cell.length_a   1.000
_cell.length_b   1.000
_cell.length_c   1.000
_cell.angle_alpha   90.00
_cell.angle_beta   90.00
_cell.angle_gamma   90.00
#
_symmetry.space_group_name_H-M   'P 1'
#
loop_
_entity.id
_entity.type
_entity.pdbx_description
1 polymer ?
#
loop_
_entity_poly.entity_id
_entity_poly.type
_entity_poly.pdbx_seq_one_letter_code
_entity_poly.pdbx_strand_id
1 'polypeptide(L)'
;MALDFTPTSIDELDPERRPSFRLALVPVLLIVVFLGIGSAVLGLDPHAPLLWSIVATGAYGYYLGYSWDELYEGISNALMMGLQALLIIFTIYALIATWIDAGTIPAMMYYGLELLSPSVFLPVATILAAVVAFAIGSSWTTVGTLSLIHISE
;
A
#
# COMPACT_ATOMS: atom_id res chain seq x y z
N MET A 1 -1.16 -9.42 26.30
CA MET A 1 -1.40 -8.09 25.73
C MET A 1 -1.42 -8.26 24.23
N ALA A 2 -2.60 -8.53 23.66
CA ALA A 2 -2.74 -8.64 22.22
C ALA A 2 -2.52 -7.23 21.66
N LEU A 3 -1.52 -7.04 20.82
CA LEU A 3 -1.38 -5.82 20.04
C LEU A 3 -2.50 -5.85 19.01
N ASP A 4 -3.61 -5.23 19.38
CA ASP A 4 -4.74 -5.03 18.47
C ASP A 4 -4.35 -3.90 17.52
N PHE A 5 -3.94 -4.29 16.30
CA PHE A 5 -3.55 -3.37 15.23
C PHE A 5 -4.74 -3.03 14.34
N THR A 6 -5.95 -3.13 14.88
CA THR A 6 -7.14 -2.64 14.20
C THR A 6 -7.00 -1.13 14.02
N PRO A 7 -7.01 -0.62 12.77
CA PRO A 7 -7.05 0.81 12.54
C PRO A 7 -8.32 1.35 13.20
N THR A 8 -8.21 2.49 13.90
CA THR A 8 -9.35 3.15 14.54
C THR A 8 -10.49 3.26 13.53
N SER A 9 -11.59 2.58 13.80
CA SER A 9 -12.71 2.53 12.87
C SER A 9 -13.45 3.87 12.90
N ILE A 10 -14.11 4.25 11.79
CA ILE A 10 -14.90 5.50 11.72
C ILE A 10 -15.96 5.54 12.84
N ASP A 11 -16.38 4.37 13.32
CA ASP A 11 -17.37 4.20 14.39
C ASP A 11 -16.81 4.54 15.79
N GLU A 12 -15.48 4.52 15.97
CA GLU A 12 -14.79 4.90 17.21
C GLU A 12 -14.45 6.39 17.27
N LEU A 13 -14.54 7.10 16.14
CA LEU A 13 -14.33 8.55 16.09
C LEU A 13 -15.57 9.28 16.59
N ASP A 14 -15.37 10.21 17.53
CA ASP A 14 -16.39 11.13 18.03
C ASP A 14 -17.15 11.76 16.84
N PRO A 15 -18.49 11.60 16.75
CA PRO A 15 -19.30 12.09 15.64
C PRO A 15 -19.08 13.57 15.32
N GLU A 16 -18.70 14.38 16.32
CA GLU A 16 -18.45 15.82 16.17
C GLU A 16 -17.07 16.14 15.54
N ARG A 17 -16.13 15.19 15.58
CA ARG A 17 -14.75 15.32 15.06
C ARG A 17 -14.51 14.61 13.74
N ARG A 18 -15.52 14.00 13.12
CA ARG A 18 -15.38 13.32 11.83
C ARG A 18 -15.00 14.36 10.75
N PRO A 19 -13.78 14.30 10.17
CA PRO A 19 -13.42 15.23 9.12
C PRO A 19 -14.35 14.99 7.93
N SER A 20 -15.00 16.05 7.44
CA SER A 20 -15.78 15.93 6.21
C SER A 20 -14.89 15.41 5.08
N PHE A 21 -15.47 14.77 4.07
CA PHE A 21 -14.72 14.23 2.92
C PHE A 21 -13.72 15.26 2.32
N ARG A 22 -14.09 16.55 2.32
CA ARG A 22 -13.23 17.64 1.87
C ARG A 22 -12.01 17.85 2.76
N LEU A 23 -12.14 17.67 4.07
CA LEU A 23 -11.03 17.78 5.01
C LEU A 23 -10.07 16.60 4.93
N ALA A 24 -10.58 15.39 4.68
CA ALA A 24 -9.76 14.19 4.50
C ALA A 24 -8.92 14.22 3.21
N LEU A 25 -9.37 14.97 2.19
CA LEU A 25 -8.64 15.12 0.92
C LEU A 25 -7.40 16.03 1.05
N VAL A 26 -7.37 16.94 2.02
CA VAL A 26 -6.29 17.93 2.18
C VAL A 26 -4.92 17.27 2.43
N PRO A 27 -4.75 16.33 3.39
CA PRO A 27 -3.49 15.60 3.58
C PRO A 27 -3.00 14.89 2.31
N VAL A 28 -3.91 14.26 1.58
CA VAL A 28 -3.59 13.52 0.34
C VAL A 28 -3.08 14.49 -0.73
N LEU A 29 -3.77 15.61 -0.92
CA LEU A 29 -3.35 16.64 -1.87
C LEU A 29 -2.02 17.29 -1.48
N LEU A 30 -1.78 17.53 -0.19
CA LEU A 30 -0.49 18.04 0.27
C LEU A 30 0.65 17.09 -0.13
N ILE A 31 0.50 15.79 0.09
CA ILE A 31 1.51 14.80 -0.31
C ILE A 31 1.73 14.84 -1.83
N VAL A 32 0.67 14.82 -2.64
CA VAL A 32 0.77 14.83 -4.11
C VAL A 32 1.45 16.11 -4.61
N VAL A 33 1.08 17.27 -4.07
CA VAL A 33 1.63 18.57 -4.47
C VAL A 33 3.09 18.70 -4.05
N PHE A 34 3.43 18.36 -2.81
CA PHE A 34 4.82 18.41 -2.34
C PHE A 34 5.70 17.44 -3.13
N LEU A 35 5.26 16.20 -3.35
CA LEU A 35 6.02 15.22 -4.12
C LEU A 35 6.16 15.65 -5.59
N GLY A 36 5.10 16.15 -6.21
CA GLY A 36 5.10 16.63 -7.59
C GLY A 36 6.02 17.84 -7.78
N ILE A 37 5.88 18.88 -6.95
CA ILE A 37 6.74 20.07 -7.05
C ILE A 37 8.17 19.73 -6.63
N GLY A 38 8.34 19.05 -5.51
CA GLY A 38 9.63 18.76 -4.93
C GLY A 38 10.46 17.81 -5.78
N SER A 39 9.89 16.69 -6.22
CA SER A 39 10.64 15.70 -6.99
C SER A 39 10.61 15.99 -8.50
N ALA A 40 9.45 16.31 -9.08
CA ALA A 40 9.34 16.46 -10.53
C ALA A 40 9.81 17.84 -11.05
N VAL A 41 9.64 18.91 -10.27
CA VAL A 41 10.02 20.28 -10.70
C VAL A 41 11.38 20.69 -10.14
N LEU A 42 11.61 20.46 -8.84
CA LEU A 42 12.86 20.87 -8.17
C LEU A 42 13.97 19.80 -8.26
N GLY A 43 13.66 18.60 -8.77
CA GLY A 43 14.64 17.52 -8.93
C GLY A 43 15.18 16.97 -7.61
N LEU A 44 14.46 17.17 -6.51
CA LEU A 44 14.87 16.67 -5.19
C LEU A 44 14.56 15.19 -5.04
N ASP A 45 15.38 14.52 -4.23
CA ASP A 45 15.08 13.16 -3.78
C ASP A 45 13.72 13.12 -3.08
N PRO A 46 12.86 12.12 -3.36
CA PRO A 46 11.50 12.02 -2.79
C PRO A 46 11.42 12.11 -1.27
N HIS A 47 12.51 11.79 -0.57
CA HIS A 47 12.62 11.88 0.88
C HIS A 47 12.39 13.30 1.41
N ALA A 48 12.97 14.33 0.78
CA ALA A 48 12.83 15.71 1.26
C ALA A 48 11.40 16.25 1.10
N PRO A 49 10.74 16.12 -0.06
CA PRO A 49 9.33 16.51 -0.22
C PRO A 49 8.37 15.72 0.66
N LEU A 50 8.63 14.44 0.91
CA LEU A 50 7.85 13.64 1.86
C LEU A 50 7.94 14.20 3.27
N LEU A 51 9.14 14.56 3.75
CA LEU A 51 9.29 15.19 5.07
C LEU A 51 8.49 16.49 5.18
N TRP A 52 8.52 17.34 4.15
CA TRP A 52 7.70 18.56 4.13
C TRP A 52 6.20 18.26 4.17
N SER A 53 5.76 17.23 3.45
CA SER A 53 4.35 16.82 3.45
C SER A 53 3.88 16.32 4.81
N ILE A 54 4.73 15.59 5.55
CA ILE A 54 4.44 15.12 6.91
C ILE A 54 4.32 16.32 7.87
N VAL A 55 5.26 17.26 7.81
CA VAL A 55 5.22 18.47 8.65
C VAL A 55 3.98 19.31 8.34
N ALA A 56 3.66 19.52 7.06
CA ALA A 56 2.48 20.27 6.65
C ALA A 56 1.16 19.58 7.07
N THR A 57 1.09 18.25 6.92
CA THR A 57 -0.08 17.46 7.34
C THR A 57 -0.24 17.45 8.86
N GLY A 58 0.85 17.31 9.61
CA GLY A 58 0.84 17.41 11.07
C GLY A 58 0.40 18.79 11.56
N ALA A 59 0.88 19.86 10.93
CA ALA A 59 0.43 21.23 11.22
C ALA A 59 -1.06 21.43 10.91
N TYR A 60 -1.54 20.85 9.81
CA TYR A 60 -2.96 20.88 9.47
C TYR A 60 -3.81 20.08 10.47
N GLY A 61 -3.33 18.92 10.93
CA GLY A 61 -3.97 18.15 12.00
C GLY A 61 -4.03 18.93 13.31
N TYR A 62 -2.95 19.63 13.68
CA TYR A 62 -2.96 20.50 14.85
C TYR A 62 -3.98 21.65 14.73
N TYR A 63 -4.11 22.26 13.55
CA TYR A 63 -5.13 23.29 13.28
C TYR A 63 -6.57 22.75 13.43
N LEU A 64 -6.78 21.47 13.15
CA LEU A 64 -8.05 20.78 13.32
C LEU A 64 -8.39 20.41 14.77
N GLY A 65 -7.49 20.70 15.71
CA GLY A 65 -7.68 20.42 17.13
C GLY A 65 -7.31 19.00 17.54
N TYR A 66 -6.55 18.27 16.71
CA TYR A 66 -5.90 17.03 17.12
C TYR A 66 -4.73 17.35 18.08
N SER A 67 -4.66 16.61 19.17
CA SER A 67 -3.56 16.67 20.12
C SER A 67 -2.28 16.07 19.53
N TRP A 68 -1.14 16.45 20.10
CA TRP A 68 0.14 15.88 19.69
C TRP A 68 0.21 14.37 19.92
N ASP A 69 -0.38 13.89 21.01
CA ASP A 69 -0.40 12.46 21.35
C ASP A 69 -1.21 11.65 20.33
N GLU A 70 -2.38 12.15 19.89
CA GLU A 70 -3.18 11.53 18.82
C GLU A 70 -2.42 11.48 17.49
N LEU A 71 -1.72 12.56 17.11
CA LEU A 71 -0.91 12.59 15.89
C LEU A 71 0.27 11.61 15.96
N TYR A 72 0.94 11.55 17.11
CA TYR A 72 2.07 10.65 17.34
C TYR A 72 1.64 9.19 17.31
N GLU A 73 0.51 8.87 17.94
CA GLU A 73 -0.08 7.52 17.91
C GLU A 73 -0.46 7.10 16.48
N GLY A 74 -1.06 8.01 15.70
CA GLY A 74 -1.34 7.75 14.28
C GLY A 74 -0.08 7.43 13.46
N ILE A 75 1.00 8.19 13.66
CA ILE A 75 2.29 7.95 12.99
C ILE A 75 2.90 6.62 13.43
N SER A 76 2.87 6.30 14.73
CA SER A 76 3.46 5.07 15.26
C SER A 76 2.72 3.83 14.77
N ASN A 77 1.39 3.88 14.71
CA ASN A 77 0.56 2.80 14.16
C ASN A 77 0.83 2.59 12.66
N ALA A 78 0.94 3.68 11.88
CA ALA A 78 1.29 3.60 10.46
C ALA A 78 2.68 2.96 10.25
N LEU A 79 3.65 3.31 11.10
CA LEU A 79 4.99 2.73 11.06
C LEU A 79 4.99 1.23 11.40
N MET A 80 4.24 0.83 12.43
CA MET A 80 4.12 -0.57 12.83
C MET A 80 3.48 -1.42 11.73
N MET A 81 2.41 -0.92 11.12
CA MET A 81 1.76 -1.58 9.98
C MET A 81 2.72 -1.72 8.78
N GLY A 82 3.48 -0.66 8.49
CA GLY A 82 4.49 -0.67 7.43
C GLY A 82 5.63 -1.66 7.71
N LEU A 83 6.09 -1.73 8.96
CA LEU A 83 7.13 -2.67 9.38
C LEU A 83 6.67 -4.13 9.22
N GLN A 84 5.45 -4.45 9.61
CA GLN A 84 4.89 -5.79 9.42
C GLN A 84 4.87 -6.18 7.94
N ALA A 85 4.40 -5.28 7.06
CA ALA A 85 4.38 -5.53 5.62
C ALA A 85 5.79 -5.70 5.04
N LEU A 86 6.76 -4.89 5.50
CA LEU A 86 8.16 -4.97 5.09
C LEU A 86 8.77 -6.33 5.45
N LEU A 87 8.50 -6.85 6.66
CA LEU A 87 9.01 -8.16 7.09
C LEU A 87 8.43 -9.31 6.26
N ILE A 88 7.16 -9.23 5.86
CA ILE A 88 6.53 -10.21 4.96
C ILE A 88 7.23 -10.19 3.59
N ILE A 89 7.37 -9.01 3.00
CA ILE A 89 8.00 -8.83 1.69
C ILE A 89 9.47 -9.31 1.73
N PHE A 90 10.20 -8.98 2.80
CA PHE A 90 11.58 -9.44 3.00
C PHE A 90 11.69 -10.97 2.99
N THR A 91 10.78 -11.64 3.70
CA THR A 91 10.73 -13.11 3.74
C THR A 91 10.43 -13.71 2.37
N ILE A 92 9.49 -13.12 1.62
CA ILE A 92 9.16 -13.57 0.26
C ILE A 92 10.38 -13.44 -0.67
N TYR A 93 11.08 -12.31 -0.64
CA TYR A 93 12.26 -12.12 -1.49
C TYR A 93 13.42 -13.04 -1.09
N ALA A 94 13.64 -13.29 0.19
CA ALA A 94 14.63 -14.25 0.66
C ALA A 94 14.32 -15.68 0.16
N LEU A 95 13.04 -16.08 0.19
CA LEU A 95 12.60 -17.37 -0.35
C LEU A 95 12.80 -17.47 -1.86
N ILE A 96 12.40 -16.44 -2.62
CA ILE A 96 12.58 -16.38 -4.07
C ILE A 96 14.08 -16.47 -4.42
N ALA A 97 14.93 -15.71 -3.73
CA ALA A 97 16.38 -15.76 -3.94
C ALA A 97 16.94 -17.17 -3.72
N THR A 98 16.51 -17.85 -2.65
CA THR A 98 16.93 -19.23 -2.35
C THR A 98 16.47 -20.21 -3.42
N TRP A 99 15.26 -20.05 -3.97
CA TRP A 99 14.75 -20.91 -5.04
C TRP A 99 15.38 -20.68 -6.40
N ILE A 100 15.84 -19.45 -6.66
CA ILE A 100 16.65 -19.15 -7.85
C ILE A 100 18.00 -19.83 -7.72
N ASP A 101 18.67 -19.70 -6.57
CA ASP A 101 19.99 -20.30 -6.31
C ASP A 101 19.95 -21.84 -6.33
N ALA A 102 18.89 -22.43 -5.76
CA ALA A 102 18.65 -23.88 -5.82
C ALA A 102 18.28 -24.40 -7.23
N GLY A 103 18.05 -23.51 -8.21
CA GLY A 103 17.65 -23.88 -9.56
C GLY A 103 16.18 -24.29 -9.70
N THR A 104 15.38 -24.25 -8.63
CA THR A 104 13.96 -24.63 -8.62
C THR A 104 13.13 -23.75 -9.55
N ILE A 105 13.25 -22.42 -9.44
CA ILE A 105 12.54 -21.48 -10.34
C ILE A 105 13.00 -21.66 -11.81
N PRO A 106 14.31 -21.68 -12.12
CA PRO A 106 14.80 -21.96 -13.47
C PRO A 106 14.29 -23.30 -14.05
N ALA A 107 14.26 -24.37 -13.25
CA ALA A 107 13.77 -25.67 -13.69
C ALA A 107 12.26 -25.63 -14.00
N MET A 108 11.45 -25.00 -13.14
CA MET A 108 10.01 -24.81 -13.40
C MET A 108 9.76 -24.01 -14.68
N MET A 109 10.57 -22.98 -14.95
CA MET A 109 10.47 -22.21 -16.19
C MET A 109 10.83 -23.06 -17.42
N TYR A 110 11.92 -23.83 -17.36
CA TYR A 110 12.35 -24.70 -18.45
C TYR A 110 11.27 -25.72 -18.82
N TYR A 111 10.77 -26.47 -17.83
CA TYR A 111 9.73 -27.47 -18.08
C TYR A 111 8.37 -26.84 -18.42
N GLY A 112 8.06 -25.66 -17.88
CA GLY A 112 6.84 -24.93 -18.21
C GLY A 112 6.77 -24.47 -19.67
N LEU A 113 7.90 -24.01 -20.22
CA LEU A 113 8.01 -23.61 -21.63
C LEU A 113 8.07 -24.80 -22.58
N GLU A 114 8.58 -25.94 -22.14
CA GLU A 114 8.56 -27.18 -22.92
C GLU A 114 7.14 -27.77 -23.02
N LEU A 115 6.34 -27.64 -21.95
CA LEU A 115 4.96 -28.14 -21.89
C LEU A 115 3.95 -27.22 -22.60
N LEU A 116 4.19 -25.90 -22.61
CA LEU A 116 3.28 -24.91 -23.19
C LEU A 116 3.82 -24.36 -24.51
N SER A 117 3.10 -24.57 -25.61
CA SER A 117 3.46 -23.91 -26.87
C SER A 117 3.27 -22.39 -26.78
N PRO A 118 4.07 -21.59 -27.51
CA PRO A 118 4.01 -20.12 -27.45
C PRO A 118 2.60 -19.53 -27.72
N SER A 119 1.76 -20.26 -28.47
CA SER A 119 0.39 -19.84 -28.80
C SER A 119 -0.62 -20.01 -27.66
N VAL A 120 -0.38 -20.93 -26.72
CA VAL A 120 -1.30 -21.21 -25.59
C VAL A 120 -0.78 -20.70 -24.24
N PHE A 121 0.49 -20.28 -24.19
CA PHE A 121 1.12 -19.79 -22.97
C PHE A 121 0.35 -18.63 -22.32
N LEU A 122 0.02 -17.59 -23.08
CA LEU A 122 -0.64 -16.38 -22.53
C LEU A 122 -2.04 -16.68 -21.96
N PRO A 123 -2.98 -17.34 -22.68
CA PRO A 123 -4.29 -17.68 -22.12
C PRO A 123 -4.21 -18.52 -20.85
N VAL A 124 -3.32 -19.53 -20.81
CA VAL A 124 -3.14 -20.40 -19.66
C VAL A 124 -2.55 -19.64 -18.48
N ALA A 125 -1.54 -18.79 -18.71
CA ALA A 125 -0.96 -17.94 -17.69
C ALA A 125 -1.99 -16.98 -17.08
N THR A 126 -2.87 -16.38 -17.89
CA THR A 126 -3.96 -15.53 -17.39
C THR A 126 -4.94 -16.30 -16.52
N ILE A 127 -5.37 -17.49 -16.93
CA ILE A 127 -6.28 -18.33 -16.14
C ILE A 127 -5.63 -18.74 -14.81
N LEU A 128 -4.37 -19.19 -14.85
CA LEU A 128 -3.63 -19.55 -13.64
C LEU A 128 -3.45 -18.36 -12.71
N ALA A 129 -3.07 -17.20 -13.24
CA ALA A 129 -2.95 -15.97 -12.44
C ALA A 129 -4.29 -15.57 -11.80
N ALA A 130 -5.41 -15.71 -12.53
CA ALA A 130 -6.74 -15.44 -11.98
C ALA A 130 -7.10 -16.42 -10.85
N VAL A 131 -6.85 -17.71 -11.02
CA VAL A 131 -7.10 -18.74 -9.99
C VAL A 131 -6.24 -18.48 -8.75
N VAL A 132 -4.95 -18.20 -8.92
CA VAL A 132 -4.03 -17.92 -7.82
C VAL A 132 -4.41 -16.61 -7.11
N ALA A 133 -4.75 -15.56 -7.85
CA ALA A 133 -5.22 -14.30 -7.27
C ALA A 133 -6.51 -14.47 -6.47
N PHE A 134 -7.45 -15.29 -6.97
CA PHE A 134 -8.68 -15.63 -6.24
C PHE A 134 -8.39 -16.43 -4.96
N ALA A 135 -7.49 -17.41 -5.04
CA ALA A 135 -7.10 -18.24 -3.90
C ALA A 135 -6.34 -17.48 -2.81
N ILE A 136 -5.49 -16.52 -3.19
CA ILE A 136 -4.73 -15.68 -2.25
C ILE A 136 -5.64 -14.66 -1.54
N GLY A 137 -6.79 -14.30 -2.14
CA GLY A 137 -7.82 -13.49 -1.50
C GLY A 137 -7.28 -12.17 -0.95
N SER A 138 -6.98 -11.21 -1.83
CA SER A 138 -6.33 -9.97 -1.39
C SER A 138 -7.34 -8.87 -1.05
N SER A 139 -7.24 -8.35 0.17
CA SER A 139 -7.93 -7.13 0.62
C SER A 139 -7.62 -5.92 -0.28
N TRP A 140 -6.44 -5.90 -0.92
CA TRP A 140 -6.01 -4.86 -1.85
C TRP A 140 -6.72 -4.94 -3.22
N THR A 141 -7.08 -6.14 -3.68
CA THR A 141 -7.81 -6.33 -4.94
C THR A 141 -9.28 -5.92 -4.78
N THR A 142 -9.87 -6.17 -3.60
CA THR A 142 -11.22 -5.69 -3.24
C THR A 142 -11.31 -4.16 -3.25
N VAL A 143 -10.34 -3.45 -2.63
CA VAL A 143 -10.28 -1.98 -2.66
C VAL A 143 -10.11 -1.45 -4.09
N GLY A 144 -9.26 -2.10 -4.90
CA GLY A 144 -9.08 -1.75 -6.31
C GLY A 144 -10.37 -1.86 -7.14
N THR A 145 -11.24 -2.83 -6.83
CA THR A 145 -12.51 -3.05 -7.54
C THR A 145 -13.62 -2.12 -7.05
N LEU A 146 -13.70 -1.88 -5.74
CA LEU A 146 -14.63 -0.90 -5.14
C LEU A 146 -14.38 0.52 -5.69
N SER A 147 -13.11 0.88 -5.91
CA SER A 147 -12.73 2.16 -6.50
C SER A 147 -13.29 2.32 -7.93
N LEU A 148 -13.23 1.28 -8.76
CA LEU A 148 -13.78 1.34 -10.14
C LEU A 148 -15.31 1.47 -10.16
N ILE A 149 -16.00 0.81 -9.23
CA ILE A 149 -17.48 0.85 -9.14
C ILE A 149 -17.96 2.26 -8.77
N HIS A 150 -17.26 2.96 -7.87
CA HIS A 150 -17.63 4.33 -7.47
C HIS A 150 -17.34 5.39 -8.54
N ILE A 151 -16.43 5.12 -9.49
CA ILE A 151 -16.12 6.06 -10.60
C ILE A 151 -17.14 5.91 -11.74
N SER A 152 -17.95 4.84 -11.74
CA SER A 152 -18.99 4.60 -12.75
C SER A 152 -20.41 5.06 -12.37
N GLU A 153 -20.59 5.67 -11.19
CA GLU A 153 -21.84 6.33 -10.77
C GLU A 153 -21.72 7.86 -10.72
#